data_AF-A0AAD9YV35-F1
#
_entry.id   AF-A0AAD9YV35-F1
#
_cell.length_a   1.000
_cell.length_b   1.000
_cell.length_c   1.000
_cell.angle_alpha   90.00
_cell.angle_beta   90.00
_cell.angle_gamma   90.00
#
_symmetry.space_group_name_H-M   'P 1'
#
loop_
_entity.id
_entity.type
_entity.pdbx_description
1 polymer ?
#
loop_
_entity_poly.entity_id
_entity_poly.type
_entity_poly.pdbx_seq_one_letter_code
_entity_poly.pdbx_strand_id
1 'polypeptide(L)'
;MGTMGDLKNKITSFSHKGYNQPYFLDTARLLHRIRRGEDLFERPKELYDRIDNNSDVPAYLQREDNRQKFSYMLDRDPQNANFRDLR
;
A
#
# COMPACT_ATOMS: atom_id res chain seq x y z
N MET A 1 -1.33 -10.30 -3.14
CA MET A 1 -1.18 -8.86 -2.85
C MET A 1 0.03 -8.34 -3.61
N GLY A 2 -0.16 -7.22 -4.31
CA GLY A 2 0.81 -6.63 -5.25
C GLY A 2 0.16 -5.79 -6.35
N THR A 3 -1.18 -5.77 -6.38
CA THR A 3 -1.99 -4.96 -7.27
C THR A 3 -2.92 -4.04 -6.47
N MET A 4 -3.37 -2.95 -7.08
CA MET A 4 -4.40 -2.07 -6.53
C MET A 4 -5.74 -2.83 -6.38
N GLY A 5 -6.03 -3.75 -7.30
CA GLY A 5 -7.18 -4.66 -7.18
C GLY A 5 -7.14 -5.51 -5.90
N ASP A 6 -5.99 -6.11 -5.56
CA ASP A 6 -5.83 -6.91 -4.34
C ASP A 6 -6.06 -6.07 -3.08
N LEU A 7 -5.59 -4.81 -3.07
CA LEU A 7 -5.80 -3.89 -1.96
C LEU A 7 -7.29 -3.54 -1.80
N LYS A 8 -7.97 -3.18 -2.88
CA LYS A 8 -9.40 -2.87 -2.85
C LYS A 8 -10.22 -4.07 -2.38
N ASN A 9 -9.91 -5.27 -2.86
CA ASN A 9 -10.54 -6.51 -2.40
C ASN A 9 -10.37 -6.74 -0.89
N LYS A 10 -9.23 -6.31 -0.31
CA LYS A 10 -9.02 -6.36 1.15
C LYS A 10 -9.84 -5.34 1.90
N ILE A 11 -9.94 -4.11 1.38
CA ILE A 11 -10.76 -3.05 1.97
C ILE A 11 -12.25 -3.44 1.94
N THR A 12 -12.72 -4.14 0.90
CA THR A 12 -14.11 -4.60 0.82
C THR A 12 -14.39 -5.91 1.57
N SER A 13 -13.37 -6.54 2.16
CA SER A 13 -13.54 -7.81 2.88
C SER A 13 -14.38 -7.64 4.16
N PHE A 14 -14.95 -8.76 4.64
CA PHE A 14 -15.89 -8.79 5.76
C PHE A 14 -15.42 -8.04 7.02
N SER A 15 -14.12 -8.00 7.29
CA SER A 15 -13.56 -7.32 8.47
C SER A 15 -13.61 -5.78 8.41
N HIS A 16 -13.88 -5.19 7.24
CA HIS A 16 -13.79 -3.74 7.00
C HIS A 16 -15.10 -3.16 6.45
N LYS A 17 -16.26 -3.73 6.79
CA LYS A 17 -17.56 -3.32 6.21
C LYS A 17 -17.82 -1.81 6.21
N GLY A 18 -17.41 -1.08 7.25
CA GLY A 18 -17.58 0.38 7.33
C GLY A 18 -16.79 1.17 6.27
N TYR A 19 -15.74 0.57 5.70
CA TYR A 19 -14.89 1.18 4.68
C TYR A 19 -15.20 0.65 3.26
N ASN A 20 -16.18 -0.23 3.10
CA ASN A 20 -16.64 -0.69 1.80
C ASN A 20 -17.54 0.36 1.13
N GLN A 21 -16.93 1.48 0.73
CA GLN A 21 -17.61 2.59 0.07
C GLN A 21 -16.69 3.22 -0.98
N PRO A 22 -17.24 3.78 -2.08
CA PRO A 22 -16.45 4.31 -3.20
C PRO A 22 -15.36 5.30 -2.75
N TYR A 23 -15.63 6.08 -1.70
CA TYR A 23 -14.69 7.03 -1.12
C TYR A 23 -13.35 6.41 -0.69
N PHE A 24 -13.36 5.23 -0.08
CA PHE A 24 -12.13 4.53 0.36
C PHE A 24 -11.58 3.59 -0.72
N LEU A 25 -12.23 3.51 -1.88
CA LEU A 25 -11.83 2.67 -3.01
C LEU A 25 -11.33 3.48 -4.21
N ASP A 26 -11.33 4.81 -4.14
CA ASP A 26 -10.77 5.65 -5.19
C ASP A 26 -9.26 5.43 -5.33
N THR A 27 -8.81 5.11 -6.55
CA THR A 27 -7.41 4.75 -6.81
C THR A 27 -6.47 5.92 -6.54
N ALA A 28 -6.82 7.12 -7.02
CA ALA A 28 -5.95 8.28 -6.91
C ALA A 28 -5.73 8.66 -5.44
N ARG A 29 -6.80 8.60 -4.65
CA ARG A 29 -6.77 8.82 -3.21
C ARG A 29 -5.96 7.77 -2.46
N LEU A 30 -6.16 6.48 -2.76
CA LEU A 30 -5.36 5.41 -2.16
C LEU A 30 -3.88 5.61 -2.47
N LEU A 31 -3.51 5.87 -3.73
CA LEU A 31 -2.12 6.15 -4.11
C LEU A 31 -1.55 7.35 -3.34
N HIS A 32 -2.29 8.45 -3.26
CA HIS A 32 -1.86 9.64 -2.54
C HIS A 32 -1.51 9.32 -1.08
N ARG A 33 -2.39 8.61 -0.38
CA ARG A 33 -2.22 8.25 1.03
C ARG A 33 -1.08 7.24 1.22
N ILE A 34 -1.03 6.19 0.40
CA ILE A 34 -0.01 5.13 0.47
C ILE A 34 1.40 5.69 0.28
N ARG A 35 1.60 6.53 -0.74
CA ARG A 35 2.89 7.17 -1.04
C ARG A 35 3.38 8.05 0.11
N ARG A 36 2.45 8.63 0.87
CA ARG A 36 2.73 9.54 1.99
C ARG A 36 2.78 8.85 3.35
N GLY A 37 2.51 7.53 3.40
CA GLY A 37 2.46 6.79 4.66
C GLY A 37 1.28 7.17 5.55
N GLU A 38 0.18 7.65 4.99
CA GLU A 38 -1.00 8.08 5.74
C GLU A 38 -2.01 6.93 5.93
N ASP A 39 -2.83 6.98 6.99
CA ASP A 39 -3.93 6.04 7.19
C ASP A 39 -4.90 6.07 6.01
N LEU A 40 -5.24 4.89 5.49
CA LEU A 40 -6.17 4.73 4.37
C LEU A 40 -7.60 5.12 4.73
N PHE A 41 -7.93 5.06 6.02
CA PHE A 41 -9.27 5.25 6.56
C PHE A 41 -9.46 6.58 7.30
N GLU A 42 -8.46 7.47 7.27
CA GLU A 42 -8.49 8.81 7.89
C GLU A 42 -8.84 8.82 9.38
N ARG A 43 -8.44 7.79 10.11
CA ARG A 43 -8.67 7.74 11.55
C ARG A 43 -7.72 8.74 12.23
N PRO A 44 -8.22 9.74 12.97
CA PRO A 44 -7.38 10.85 13.46
C PRO A 44 -6.24 10.46 14.40
N LYS A 45 -6.31 9.27 15.01
CA LYS A 45 -5.32 8.76 15.96
C LYS A 45 -4.28 7.82 15.33
N GLU A 46 -4.42 7.52 14.03
CA GLU A 46 -3.54 6.60 13.31
C GLU A 46 -2.49 7.43 12.56
N LEU A 47 -1.43 7.77 13.28
CA LEU A 47 -0.29 8.53 12.78
C LEU A 47 0.90 7.58 12.66
N TYR A 48 1.65 7.69 11.56
CA TYR A 48 2.76 6.81 11.26
C TYR A 48 4.02 7.62 10.97
N ASP A 49 5.15 7.14 11.48
CA ASP A 49 6.46 7.67 11.12
C ASP A 49 6.93 7.03 9.81
N ARG A 50 7.47 7.85 8.91
CA ARG A 50 8.10 7.38 7.69
C ARG A 50 9.56 7.04 7.98
N ILE A 51 9.95 5.80 7.67
CA ILE A 51 11.33 5.34 7.76
C ILE A 51 11.91 5.24 6.34
N ASP A 52 12.83 6.15 6.01
CA ASP A 52 13.52 6.14 4.73
C ASP A 52 14.59 5.04 4.70
N ASN A 53 14.75 4.38 3.54
CA ASN A 53 15.71 3.28 3.33
C ASN A 53 15.60 2.13 4.36
N ASN A 54 14.38 1.76 4.73
CA ASN A 54 14.15 0.67 5.69
C ASN A 54 14.74 -0.67 5.20
N SER A 55 15.79 -1.15 5.87
CA SER A 55 16.41 -2.45 5.66
C SER A 55 15.95 -3.51 6.67
N ASP A 56 15.19 -3.13 7.69
CA ASP A 56 14.55 -4.05 8.65
C ASP A 56 13.28 -4.66 8.03
N VAL A 57 13.51 -5.58 7.11
CA VAL A 57 12.48 -6.37 6.42
C VAL A 57 12.95 -7.81 6.29
N PRO A 58 12.04 -8.80 6.18
CA PRO A 58 12.42 -10.20 6.03
C PRO A 58 13.46 -10.41 4.91
N ALA A 59 14.53 -11.17 5.19
CA ALA A 59 15.62 -11.43 4.26
C ALA A 59 15.15 -11.98 2.90
N TYR A 60 14.02 -12.69 2.87
CA TYR A 60 13.40 -13.16 1.63
C TYR A 60 13.04 -12.02 0.66
N LEU A 61 12.59 -10.88 1.17
CA LEU A 61 12.28 -9.70 0.34
C LEU A 61 13.54 -8.99 -0.15
N GLN A 62 14.66 -9.16 0.56
CA GLN A 62 15.93 -8.51 0.22
C GLN A 62 16.66 -9.21 -0.94
N ARG A 63 16.29 -10.45 -1.27
CA ARG A 63 16.91 -11.20 -2.36
C ARG A 63 16.62 -10.53 -3.70
N GLU A 64 17.64 -10.41 -4.55
CA GLU A 64 17.57 -9.66 -5.81
C GLU A 64 16.42 -10.11 -6.72
N ASP A 65 16.21 -11.44 -6.81
CA ASP A 65 15.13 -12.07 -7.58
C ASP A 65 13.72 -11.70 -7.07
N ASN A 66 13.60 -11.33 -5.78
CA ASN A 66 12.35 -11.03 -5.12
C ASN A 66 12.08 -9.52 -5.01
N ARG A 67 13.11 -8.67 -5.08
CA ARG A 67 12.95 -7.20 -4.98
C ARG A 67 12.00 -6.64 -6.01
N GLN A 68 12.13 -7.07 -7.28
CA GLN A 68 11.23 -6.62 -8.35
C GLN A 68 9.80 -7.11 -8.14
N LYS A 69 9.63 -8.36 -7.71
CA LYS A 69 8.32 -8.95 -7.42
C LYS A 69 7.63 -8.17 -6.29
N PHE A 70 8.32 -7.89 -5.20
CA PHE A 70 7.74 -7.26 -4.01
C PHE A 70 8.05 -5.77 -3.90
N SER A 71 8.30 -5.08 -5.02
CA SER A 71 8.66 -3.66 -5.04
C SER A 71 7.66 -2.79 -4.24
N TYR A 72 6.35 -3.05 -4.35
CA TYR A 72 5.31 -2.36 -3.57
C TYR A 72 5.41 -2.50 -2.03
N MET A 73 6.12 -3.54 -1.54
CA MET A 73 6.39 -3.72 -0.11
C MET A 73 7.64 -2.95 0.32
N LEU A 74 8.60 -2.77 -0.59
CA LEU A 74 9.92 -2.22 -0.31
C LEU A 74 10.00 -0.72 -0.55
N ASP A 75 9.29 -0.22 -1.56
CA ASP A 75 9.28 1.18 -1.96
C ASP A 75 7.90 1.55 -2.52
N ARG A 76 7.34 2.66 -2.06
CA ARG A 76 6.04 3.16 -2.50
C ARG A 76 6.11 4.59 -3.04
N ASP A 77 7.30 5.13 -3.24
CA ASP A 77 7.53 6.49 -3.74
C ASP A 77 7.25 6.70 -5.23
N PRO A 78 7.36 5.70 -6.13
CA PRO A 78 6.98 5.85 -7.54
C PRO A 78 5.49 6.15 -7.73
N GLN A 79 5.10 6.82 -8.83
CA GLN A 79 3.72 7.34 -9.06
C GLN A 79 2.63 6.28 -8.86
N ASN A 80 2.92 5.05 -9.28
CA ASN A 80 2.04 3.89 -9.13
C ASN A 80 2.21 3.15 -7.79
N ALA A 81 2.98 3.69 -6.84
CA ALA A 81 3.38 3.06 -5.57
C ALA A 81 3.93 1.64 -5.74
N ASN A 82 4.54 1.36 -6.90
CA ASN A 82 5.00 0.04 -7.31
C ASN A 82 3.92 -1.07 -7.37
N PHE A 83 2.63 -0.71 -7.46
CA PHE A 83 1.58 -1.67 -7.78
C PHE A 83 1.70 -2.14 -9.24
N ARG A 84 1.61 -3.46 -9.46
CA ARG A 84 1.93 -4.08 -10.77
C ARG A 84 0.88 -3.86 -11.85
N ASP A 85 -0.36 -3.57 -11.46
CA ASP A 85 -1.51 -3.34 -12.35
C ASP A 85 -1.68 -1.86 -12.73
N LEU A 86 -0.85 -0.98 -12.17
CA LEU A 86 -0.85 0.45 -12.47
C LEU A 86 0.42 0.76 -13.29
N ARG A 87 0.22 1.17 -14.55
CA ARG A 87 1.30 1.57 -15.48
C ARG A 87 1.59 3.05 -15.37
#